data_AF-B4SIJ7-F1
#
_entry.id   AF-B4SIJ7-F1
#
_cell.length_a   1.000
_cell.length_b   1.000
_cell.length_c   1.000
_cell.angle_alpha   90.00
_cell.angle_beta   90.00
_cell.angle_gamma   90.00
#
_symmetry.space_group_name_H-M   'P 1'
#
loop_
_entity.id
_entity.type
_entity.pdbx_description
1 polymer ?
#
loop_
_entity_poly.entity_id
_entity_poly.type
_entity_poly.pdbx_seq_one_letter_code
_entity_poly.pdbx_strand_id
1 'polypeptide(L)'
;MSRSRLIFAYSSFAAASILVNIGTQALAVLLYQGPYSVPASVVLGTATGLLCKYFLDKHFIFGHSSESASQEAKTFTLYVVMGLATTLIFWGTEAAFHFIFEEDAMRYVGGIIGLSIGYAVKYRLDSHFVFKKTAVPGRRHD
;
A
#
# COMPACT_ATOMS: atom_id res chain seq x y z
N MET A 1 7.68 -0.19 18.09
CA MET A 1 8.04 1.22 17.82
C MET A 1 7.12 2.14 18.60
N SER A 2 7.56 3.34 18.99
CA SER A 2 6.66 4.38 19.49
C SER A 2 5.73 4.86 18.36
N ARG A 3 4.56 5.41 18.71
CA ARG A 3 3.57 5.89 17.72
C ARG A 3 4.14 6.91 16.75
N SER A 4 4.89 7.91 17.24
CA SER A 4 5.48 8.94 16.39
C SER A 4 6.52 8.37 15.42
N ARG A 5 7.35 7.41 15.87
CA ARG A 5 8.32 6.75 15.00
C ARG A 5 7.64 5.90 13.93
N LEU A 6 6.54 5.23 14.28
CA LEU A 6 5.74 4.46 13.34
C LEU A 6 5.16 5.36 12.26
N ILE A 7 4.50 6.46 12.64
CA ILE A 7 3.90 7.41 11.69
C ILE A 7 4.98 7.96 10.75
N PHE A 8 6.12 8.40 11.31
CA PHE A 8 7.23 8.91 10.52
C PHE A 8 7.74 7.88 9.51
N ALA A 9 8.08 6.66 9.96
CA ALA A 9 8.58 5.60 9.08
C ALA A 9 7.55 5.23 8.01
N TYR A 10 6.28 5.08 8.39
CA TYR A 10 5.21 4.70 7.47
C TYR A 10 5.01 5.75 6.37
N SER A 11 5.02 7.04 6.73
CA SER A 11 4.95 8.15 5.79
C SER A 11 6.20 8.24 4.89
N SER A 12 7.40 8.07 5.45
CA SER A 12 8.64 8.07 4.66
C SER A 12 8.69 6.90 3.66
N PHE A 13 8.24 5.72 4.05
CA PHE A 13 8.18 4.57 3.15
C PHE A 13 7.12 4.76 2.06
N ALA A 14 5.97 5.35 2.38
CA ALA A 14 4.99 5.74 1.37
C ALA A 14 5.60 6.73 0.36
N ALA A 15 6.30 7.77 0.83
CA ALA A 15 6.98 8.72 -0.04
C ALA A 15 8.04 8.04 -0.93
N ALA A 16 8.86 7.15 -0.38
CA ALA A 16 9.84 6.39 -1.15
C ALA A 16 9.18 5.52 -2.24
N SER A 17 8.08 4.84 -1.92
CA SER A 17 7.34 4.02 -2.90
C SER A 17 6.68 4.87 -4.00
N ILE A 18 6.20 6.08 -3.66
CA ILE A 18 5.70 7.05 -4.65
C ILE A 18 6.83 7.48 -5.60
N LEU A 19 8.03 7.77 -5.07
CA LEU A 19 9.18 8.12 -5.89
C LEU A 19 9.62 6.97 -6.81
N VAL A 20 9.65 5.74 -6.31
CA VAL A 20 9.94 4.54 -7.13
C VAL A 20 8.90 4.37 -8.22
N ASN A 21 7.62 4.53 -7.89
CA ASN A 21 6.53 4.44 -8.86
C ASN A 21 6.71 5.49 -9.98
N ILE A 22 6.77 6.78 -9.63
CA ILE A 22 6.90 7.87 -10.60
C ILE A 22 8.20 7.76 -11.41
N GLY A 23 9.32 7.44 -10.75
CA GLY A 23 10.61 7.25 -11.43
C GLY A 23 10.58 6.10 -12.43
N THR A 24 9.90 5.01 -12.10
CA THR A 24 9.70 3.90 -13.05
C THR A 24 8.80 4.31 -14.21
N GLN A 25 7.72 5.06 -13.95
CA GLN A 25 6.86 5.57 -15.03
C GLN A 25 7.65 6.47 -15.99
N ALA A 26 8.42 7.41 -15.44
CA ALA A 26 9.26 8.33 -16.21
C ALA A 26 10.29 7.58 -17.07
N LEU A 27 10.97 6.58 -16.49
CA LEU A 27 11.92 5.75 -17.21
C LEU A 27 11.25 4.91 -18.30
N ALA A 28 10.08 4.32 -18.03
CA ALA A 28 9.35 3.51 -19.00
C ALA A 28 8.91 4.35 -20.21
N VAL A 29 8.39 5.56 -19.98
CA VAL A 29 8.04 6.49 -21.07
C VAL A 29 9.29 6.93 -21.84
N LEU A 30 10.41 7.17 -21.16
CA LEU A 30 11.68 7.51 -21.82
C LEU A 30 12.17 6.39 -22.75
N LEU A 31 12.07 5.14 -22.31
CA LEU A 31 12.59 3.97 -23.03
C LEU A 31 11.64 3.44 -24.12
N TYR A 32 10.32 3.67 -24.00
CA TYR A 32 9.32 3.14 -24.92
C TYR A 32 8.30 4.22 -25.31
N GLN A 33 8.29 4.58 -26.59
CA GLN A 33 7.42 5.61 -27.19
C GLN A 33 6.33 5.00 -28.10
N GLY A 34 5.98 3.73 -27.90
CA GLY A 34 4.95 3.06 -28.68
C GLY A 34 3.52 3.40 -28.23
N PRO A 35 2.49 2.84 -28.90
CA PRO A 35 1.08 3.15 -28.63
C PRO A 35 0.63 2.83 -27.20
N TYR A 36 1.35 1.94 -26.50
CA TYR A 36 1.07 1.55 -25.12
C TYR A 36 2.01 2.20 -24.10
N SER A 37 2.75 3.25 -24.46
CA SER A 37 3.76 3.88 -23.58
C SER A 37 3.20 4.26 -22.21
N VAL A 38 2.09 5.00 -22.17
CA VAL A 38 1.48 5.45 -20.91
C VAL A 38 0.85 4.29 -20.12
N PRO A 39 0.00 3.41 -20.71
CA PRO A 39 -0.52 2.26 -19.96
C PRO A 39 0.57 1.35 -19.40
N ALA A 40 1.62 1.05 -20.19
CA ALA A 40 2.72 0.21 -19.75
C ALA A 40 3.52 0.87 -18.61
N SER A 41 3.76 2.18 -18.69
CA SER A 41 4.47 2.91 -17.63
C SER A 41 3.70 2.85 -16.32
N VAL A 42 2.38 3.08 -16.32
CA VAL A 42 1.52 3.00 -15.14
C VAL A 42 1.54 1.61 -14.51
N VAL A 43 1.46 0.54 -15.32
CA VAL A 43 1.54 -0.84 -14.82
C VAL A 43 2.90 -1.11 -14.17
N LEU A 44 3.99 -0.74 -14.84
CA LEU A 44 5.35 -0.94 -14.34
C LEU A 44 5.60 -0.14 -13.06
N GLY A 45 5.23 1.14 -13.03
CA GLY A 45 5.38 1.99 -11.85
C GLY A 45 4.54 1.51 -10.67
N THR A 46 3.32 1.05 -10.93
CA THR A 46 2.47 0.45 -9.89
C THR A 46 3.11 -0.81 -9.33
N ALA A 47 3.62 -1.70 -10.19
CA ALA A 47 4.27 -2.93 -9.76
C ALA A 47 5.52 -2.65 -8.92
N THR A 48 6.44 -1.79 -9.39
CA THR A 48 7.68 -1.48 -8.67
C THR A 48 7.43 -0.69 -7.39
N GLY A 49 6.50 0.26 -7.41
CA GLY A 49 6.08 1.01 -6.24
C GLY A 49 5.47 0.11 -5.16
N LEU A 50 4.56 -0.80 -5.54
CA LEU A 50 3.96 -1.76 -4.62
C LEU A 50 4.98 -2.74 -4.05
N LEU A 51 5.90 -3.27 -4.85
CA LEU A 51 6.98 -4.13 -4.38
C LEU A 51 7.87 -3.39 -3.37
N CYS A 52 8.28 -2.16 -3.69
CA CYS A 52 9.04 -1.31 -2.78
C CYS A 52 8.31 -1.13 -1.45
N LYS A 53 7.02 -0.75 -1.48
CA LYS A 53 6.23 -0.55 -0.26
C LYS A 53 6.10 -1.82 0.55
N TYR A 54 5.82 -2.94 -0.11
CA TYR A 54 5.68 -4.23 0.52
C TYR A 54 6.94 -4.63 1.29
N PHE A 55 8.12 -4.54 0.67
CA PHE A 55 9.36 -4.92 1.34
C PHE A 55 9.70 -3.98 2.50
N LEU A 56 9.48 -2.67 2.34
CA LEU A 56 9.70 -1.70 3.41
C LEU A 56 8.78 -1.96 4.61
N ASP A 57 7.48 -2.16 4.36
CA ASP A 57 6.51 -2.44 5.42
C ASP A 57 6.79 -3.76 6.12
N LYS A 58 6.99 -4.81 5.34
CA LYS A 58 7.26 -6.15 5.84
C LYS A 58 8.46 -6.14 6.80
N HIS A 59 9.57 -5.55 6.39
CA HIS A 59 10.82 -5.62 7.15
C HIS A 59 10.87 -4.62 8.31
N PHE A 60 10.51 -3.36 8.06
CA PHE A 60 10.75 -2.27 9.02
C PHE A 60 9.53 -1.93 9.89
N ILE A 61 8.31 -2.13 9.39
CA ILE A 61 7.08 -1.79 10.13
C ILE A 61 6.56 -3.00 10.89
N PHE A 62 6.45 -4.14 10.22
CA PHE A 62 5.83 -5.34 10.79
C PHE A 62 6.83 -6.39 11.26
N GLY A 63 8.10 -6.32 10.83
CA GLY A 63 9.15 -7.27 11.22
C GLY A 63 8.81 -8.72 10.86
N HIS A 64 8.13 -8.93 9.73
CA HIS A 64 7.67 -10.24 9.29
C HIS A 64 8.73 -10.94 8.43
N SER A 65 8.95 -12.22 8.68
CA SER A 65 9.82 -13.09 7.89
C SER A 65 9.01 -14.22 7.30
N SER A 66 9.34 -14.63 6.08
CA SER A 66 8.74 -15.78 5.41
C SER A 66 9.80 -16.86 5.24
N GLU A 67 9.46 -18.11 5.53
CA GLU A 67 10.42 -19.23 5.53
C GLU A 67 10.55 -19.88 4.14
N SER A 68 9.64 -19.57 3.21
CA SER A 68 9.67 -20.10 1.83
C SER A 68 9.08 -19.11 0.82
N ALA A 69 9.42 -19.32 -0.46
CA ALA A 69 8.89 -18.54 -1.57
C ALA A 69 7.35 -18.63 -1.71
N SER A 70 6.76 -19.80 -1.39
CA SER A 70 5.30 -19.97 -1.42
C SER A 70 4.61 -19.14 -0.34
N GLN A 71 5.18 -19.10 0.88
CA GLN A 71 4.69 -18.22 1.94
C GLN A 71 4.84 -16.75 1.55
N GLU A 72 5.97 -16.37 0.95
CA GLU A 72 6.21 -15.01 0.45
C GLU A 72 5.14 -14.58 -0.55
N ALA A 73 4.88 -15.41 -1.55
CA ALA A 73 3.89 -15.14 -2.58
C ALA A 73 2.49 -14.99 -1.98
N LYS A 74 2.13 -15.81 -0.99
CA LYS A 74 0.86 -15.72 -0.26
C LYS A 74 0.75 -14.41 0.52
N THR A 75 1.80 -14.04 1.26
CA THR A 75 1.84 -12.79 2.05
C THR A 75 1.75 -11.58 1.13
N PHE A 76 2.51 -11.54 0.04
CA PHE A 76 2.42 -10.48 -0.96
C PHE A 76 1.03 -10.40 -1.61
N THR A 77 0.43 -11.54 -1.95
CA THR A 77 -0.94 -11.58 -2.50
C THR A 77 -1.94 -10.98 -1.52
N LEU A 78 -1.90 -11.38 -0.25
CA LEU A 78 -2.77 -10.80 0.78
C LEU A 78 -2.53 -9.29 0.93
N TYR A 79 -1.26 -8.85 0.92
CA TYR A 79 -0.90 -7.43 0.98
C TYR A 79 -1.55 -6.62 -0.15
N VAL A 80 -1.48 -7.13 -1.38
CA VAL A 80 -2.11 -6.51 -2.55
C VAL A 80 -3.63 -6.50 -2.44
N VAL A 81 -4.26 -7.61 -2.02
CA VAL A 81 -5.72 -7.68 -1.83
C VAL A 81 -6.18 -6.66 -0.78
N MET A 82 -5.48 -6.54 0.36
CA MET A 82 -5.80 -5.51 1.35
C MET A 82 -5.66 -4.10 0.76
N GLY A 83 -4.66 -3.88 -0.10
CA GLY A 83 -4.47 -2.63 -0.82
C GLY A 83 -5.68 -2.27 -1.68
N LEU A 84 -6.08 -3.18 -2.56
CA LEU A 84 -7.25 -3.01 -3.42
C LEU A 84 -8.53 -2.77 -2.62
N ALA A 85 -8.74 -3.51 -1.53
CA ALA A 85 -9.89 -3.31 -0.64
C ALA A 85 -9.92 -1.88 -0.08
N THR A 86 -8.77 -1.35 0.36
CA THR A 86 -8.71 0.03 0.88
C THR A 86 -8.81 1.10 -0.22
N THR A 87 -8.36 0.80 -1.45
CA THR A 87 -8.59 1.68 -2.60
C THR A 87 -10.08 1.79 -2.92
N LEU A 88 -10.85 0.69 -2.81
CA LEU A 88 -12.30 0.73 -2.96
C LEU A 88 -12.98 1.57 -1.87
N ILE A 89 -12.46 1.58 -0.65
CA ILE A 89 -12.95 2.48 0.41
C ILE A 89 -12.74 3.94 0.02
N PHE A 90 -11.56 4.27 -0.49
CA PHE A 90 -11.25 5.62 -0.98
C PHE A 90 -12.20 6.02 -2.11
N TRP A 91 -12.25 5.25 -3.21
CA TRP A 91 -13.12 5.56 -4.34
C TRP A 91 -14.60 5.57 -3.99
N GLY A 92 -15.06 4.66 -3.13
CA GLY A 92 -16.45 4.62 -2.67
C GLY A 92 -16.82 5.86 -1.87
N THR A 93 -15.91 6.36 -1.02
CA THR A 93 -16.14 7.58 -0.24
C THR A 93 -16.12 8.82 -1.15
N GLU A 94 -15.14 8.90 -2.05
CA GLU A 94 -15.06 9.97 -3.06
C GLU A 94 -16.32 10.03 -3.92
N ALA A 95 -16.76 8.87 -4.46
CA ALA A 95 -17.95 8.76 -5.28
C ALA A 95 -19.23 9.11 -4.50
N ALA A 96 -19.37 8.64 -3.25
CA ALA A 96 -20.51 8.97 -2.42
C ALA A 96 -20.63 10.49 -2.21
N PHE A 97 -19.52 11.18 -1.93
CA PHE A 97 -19.52 12.64 -1.80
C PHE A 97 -19.85 13.33 -3.12
N HIS A 98 -19.30 12.84 -4.24
CA HIS A 98 -19.62 13.38 -5.55
C HIS A 98 -21.12 13.28 -5.86
N PHE A 99 -21.76 12.14 -5.59
CA PHE A 99 -23.18 11.92 -5.88
C PHE A 99 -24.14 12.57 -4.88
N ILE A 100 -23.75 12.73 -3.62
CA ILE A 100 -24.63 13.36 -2.60
C ILE A 100 -24.65 14.87 -2.74
N PHE A 101 -23.50 15.48 -3.05
CA PHE A 101 -23.35 16.94 -3.08
C PHE A 101 -23.34 17.53 -4.48
N GLU A 102 -23.11 16.71 -5.52
CA GLU A 102 -23.05 17.14 -6.93
C GLU A 102 -22.02 18.25 -7.22
N GLU A 103 -21.02 18.41 -6.33
CA GLU A 103 -19.96 19.41 -6.46
C GLU A 103 -18.57 18.76 -6.49
N ASP A 104 -17.70 19.29 -7.35
CA ASP A 104 -16.31 18.83 -7.48
C ASP A 104 -15.49 19.03 -6.20
N ALA A 105 -15.73 20.14 -5.47
CA ALA A 105 -15.06 20.39 -4.21
C ALA A 105 -15.34 19.28 -3.19
N MET A 106 -16.61 18.86 -3.10
CA MET A 106 -17.04 17.82 -2.17
C MET A 106 -16.50 16.45 -2.56
N ARG A 107 -16.34 16.16 -3.86
CA ARG A 107 -15.63 14.96 -4.32
C ARG A 107 -14.22 14.88 -3.74
N TYR A 108 -13.43 15.96 -3.80
CA TYR A 108 -12.08 15.98 -3.21
C TYR A 108 -12.09 15.85 -1.68
N VAL A 109 -13.06 16.45 -0.99
CA VAL A 109 -13.23 16.27 0.47
C VAL A 109 -13.50 14.80 0.79
N GLY A 110 -14.42 14.16 0.07
CA GLY A 110 -14.70 12.73 0.20
C GLY A 110 -13.46 11.88 -0.08
N GLY A 111 -12.65 12.26 -1.06
CA GLY A 111 -11.37 11.62 -1.34
C GLY A 111 -10.38 11.70 -0.20
N ILE A 112 -10.20 12.87 0.43
CA ILE A 112 -9.32 13.05 1.59
C ILE A 112 -9.78 12.20 2.79
N ILE A 113 -11.08 12.18 3.05
CA ILE A 113 -11.67 11.36 4.12
C ILE A 113 -11.46 9.88 3.81
N GLY A 114 -11.78 9.45 2.58
CA GLY A 114 -11.63 8.08 2.12
C GLY A 114 -10.19 7.59 2.20
N LEU A 115 -9.21 8.41 1.80
CA LEU A 115 -7.79 8.11 1.95
C LEU A 115 -7.38 7.97 3.42
N SER A 116 -7.85 8.88 4.28
CA SER A 116 -7.53 8.87 5.71
C SER A 116 -8.04 7.59 6.39
N ILE A 117 -9.29 7.21 6.10
CA ILE A 117 -9.88 5.96 6.57
C ILE A 117 -9.15 4.77 5.96
N GLY A 118 -8.90 4.80 4.66
CA GLY A 118 -8.18 3.76 3.92
C GLY A 118 -6.83 3.44 4.54
N TYR A 119 -6.02 4.44 4.88
CA TYR A 119 -4.74 4.25 5.55
C TYR A 119 -4.86 3.62 6.94
N ALA A 120 -5.81 4.10 7.75
CA ALA A 120 -6.05 3.55 9.09
C ALA A 120 -6.52 2.08 9.04
N VAL A 121 -7.44 1.78 8.11
CA VAL A 121 -7.92 0.42 7.86
C VAL A 121 -6.80 -0.46 7.30
N LYS A 122 -6.00 0.03 6.34
CA LYS A 122 -4.88 -0.70 5.74
C LYS A 122 -3.90 -1.17 6.80
N TYR A 123 -3.49 -0.28 7.70
CA TYR A 123 -2.57 -0.63 8.78
C TYR A 123 -3.13 -1.76 9.66
N ARG A 124 -4.42 -1.70 10.01
CA ARG A 124 -5.08 -2.74 10.82
C ARG A 124 -5.18 -4.06 10.06
N LEU A 125 -5.59 -4.02 8.80
CA LEU A 125 -5.70 -5.20 7.94
C LEU A 125 -4.34 -5.89 7.75
N ASP A 126 -3.31 -5.12 7.45
CA ASP A 126 -1.96 -5.65 7.26
C ASP A 126 -1.42 -6.27 8.54
N SER A 127 -1.62 -5.60 9.69
CA SER A 127 -1.18 -6.13 10.98
C SER A 127 -1.88 -7.44 11.37
N HIS A 128 -3.13 -7.65 10.94
CA HIS A 128 -3.95 -8.77 11.42
C HIS A 128 -4.02 -9.94 10.43
N PHE A 129 -4.03 -9.66 9.12
CA PHE A 129 -4.22 -10.66 8.07
C PHE A 129 -2.95 -10.96 7.28
N VAL A 130 -2.11 -9.95 7.04
CA VAL A 130 -0.94 -10.09 6.16
C VAL A 130 0.29 -10.50 6.97
N PHE A 131 0.67 -9.68 7.95
CA PHE A 131 1.90 -9.82 8.72
C PHE A 131 1.61 -10.34 10.13
N LYS A 132 0.93 -11.49 10.22
CA LYS A 132 0.71 -12.15 11.51
C LYS A 132 2.05 -12.38 12.19
N LYS A 133 2.17 -11.94 13.44
CA LYS A 133 3.33 -12.27 14.27
C LYS A 133 3.31 -13.77 14.50
N THR A 134 4.30 -14.47 13.97
CA THR A 134 4.56 -15.85 14.37
C THR A 134 4.89 -15.81 15.86
N ALA A 135 4.10 -16.48 16.69
CA ALA A 135 4.45 -16.65 18.09
C ALA A 135 5.80 -17.37 18.15
N VAL A 136 6.78 -16.81 18.86
CA VAL A 136 8.02 -17.52 19.16
C VAL A 136 7.63 -18.76 19.97
N PRO A 137 7.81 -19.99 19.46
CA PRO A 137 7.59 -21.18 20.26
C PRO A 137 8.72 -21.24 21.29
N GLY A 138 8.41 -21.07 22.58
CA GLY A 138 9.35 -21.33 23.67
C GLY A 138 9.75 -20.12 24.51
N ARG A 139 8.90 -19.79 25.49
CA ARG A 139 9.36 -19.66 26.88
C ARG A 139 8.44 -20.52 27.72
N ARG A 140 8.85 -21.78 27.92
CA ARG A 140 8.43 -22.51 29.13
C ARG A 140 9.16 -21.82 30.28
N HIS A 141 8.40 -21.17 31.14
CA HIS A 141 8.85 -20.77 32.45
C HIS A 141 8.55 -21.98 33.34
N ASP A 142 9.53 -22.87 33.44
CA ASP A 142 9.56 -23.99 34.37
C ASP A 142 10.88 -23.89 35.13
#